data_AF-W8KM04-F1
#
_entry.id   AF-W8KM04-F1
#
_cell.length_a   1.000
_cell.length_b   1.000
_cell.length_c   1.000
_cell.angle_alpha   90.00
_cell.angle_beta   90.00
_cell.angle_gamma   90.00
#
_symmetry.space_group_name_H-M   'P 1'
#
loop_
_entity.id
_entity.type
_entity.pdbx_description
1 polymer ?
#
loop_
_entity_poly.entity_id
_entity_poly.type
_entity_poly.pdbx_seq_one_letter_code
_entity_poly.pdbx_strand_id
1 'polypeptide(L)'
;MEWVATFSGLRTVREQMQMDALLRFDGNVKPLLHFESAWVQEEQTGIPFAFEDYLALVDYTGRAIDPKKKGAIANALPPILQRLGLNPEQWLDQSTRFEAVYRQQRRRSAA
;
A
#
# COMPACT_ATOMS: atom_id res chain seq x y z
N MET A 1 -33.86 -4.89 21.56
CA MET A 1 -33.21 -3.96 20.60
C MET A 1 -31.76 -3.83 21.01
N GLU A 2 -30.90 -4.72 20.54
CA GLU A 2 -29.46 -4.66 20.82
C GLU A 2 -28.72 -4.90 19.50
N TRP A 3 -28.32 -3.80 18.85
CA TRP A 3 -27.46 -3.81 17.68
C TRP A 3 -26.28 -2.89 17.99
N VAL A 4 -25.22 -3.44 18.59
CA VAL A 4 -23.85 -3.02 18.27
C VAL A 4 -22.93 -4.23 18.52
N ALA A 5 -22.72 -5.04 17.48
CA ALA A 5 -21.53 -5.90 17.46
C ALA A 5 -20.34 -4.96 17.26
N THR A 6 -19.75 -4.47 18.35
CA THR A 6 -18.48 -3.74 18.29
C THR A 6 -17.41 -4.71 17.81
N PHE A 7 -16.98 -4.56 16.55
CA PHE A 7 -15.82 -5.26 16.04
C PHE A 7 -14.63 -4.90 16.95
N SER A 8 -14.08 -5.92 17.63
CA SER A 8 -12.90 -5.78 18.47
C SER A 8 -11.76 -6.55 17.81
N GLY A 9 -10.79 -5.81 17.25
CA GLY A 9 -9.68 -6.42 16.52
C GLY A 9 -8.89 -7.45 17.35
N LEU A 10 -8.73 -7.21 18.66
CA LEU A 10 -8.07 -8.15 19.57
C LEU A 10 -8.84 -9.47 19.74
N ARG A 11 -10.17 -9.40 19.74
CA ARG A 11 -11.03 -10.58 19.84
C ARG A 11 -10.93 -11.42 18.57
N THR A 12 -11.04 -10.76 17.41
CA THR A 12 -10.93 -11.42 16.11
C THR A 12 -9.58 -12.08 15.90
N VAL A 13 -8.47 -11.43 16.26
CA VAL A 13 -7.13 -12.04 16.19
C VAL A 13 -7.05 -13.28 17.08
N ARG A 14 -7.54 -13.19 18.32
CA ARG A 14 -7.51 -14.32 19.27
C ARG A 14 -8.34 -15.51 18.80
N GLU A 15 -9.53 -15.27 18.26
CA GLU A 15 -10.40 -16.32 17.70
C GLU A 15 -9.74 -17.01 16.50
N GLN A 16 -9.14 -16.24 15.58
CA GLN A 16 -8.45 -16.77 14.41
C GLN A 16 -7.19 -17.57 14.78
N MET A 17 -6.46 -17.18 15.84
CA MET A 17 -5.35 -17.97 16.40
C MET A 17 -5.81 -19.32 16.96
N GLN A 18 -6.98 -19.38 17.61
CA GLN A 18 -7.54 -20.63 18.15
C GLN A 18 -8.02 -21.59 17.06
N MET A 19 -8.52 -21.05 15.94
CA MET A 19 -8.97 -21.83 14.80
C MET A 19 -7.83 -22.35 13.90
N ASP A 20 -6.57 -22.04 14.25
CA ASP A 20 -5.36 -22.29 13.44
C ASP A 20 -5.52 -21.79 11.98
N ALA A 21 -6.38 -20.80 11.78
CA ALA A 21 -6.73 -20.23 10.48
C ALA A 21 -5.75 -19.14 10.04
N LEU A 22 -4.87 -18.71 10.94
CA LEU A 22 -3.83 -17.73 10.65
C LEU A 22 -2.61 -18.44 10.06
N LEU A 23 -2.16 -17.94 8.90
CA LEU A 23 -0.85 -18.29 8.37
C LEU A 23 0.21 -17.93 9.41
N ARG A 24 0.88 -18.94 9.97
CA ARG A 24 2.03 -18.75 10.85
C ARG A 24 3.22 -18.37 9.99
N PHE A 25 3.68 -17.14 10.17
CA PHE A 25 4.91 -16.68 9.55
C PHE A 25 6.05 -16.94 10.54
N ASP A 26 6.62 -18.14 10.51
CA ASP A 26 7.74 -18.54 11.39
C ASP A 26 9.09 -17.93 10.95
N GLY A 27 9.07 -16.93 10.06
CA GLY A 27 10.25 -16.23 9.56
C GLY A 27 10.54 -14.96 10.35
N ASN A 28 11.80 -14.52 10.35
CA ASN A 28 12.17 -13.21 10.89
C ASN A 28 11.40 -12.11 10.14
N VAL A 29 10.45 -11.45 10.81
CA VAL A 29 9.66 -10.37 10.23
C VAL A 29 10.60 -9.18 10.03
N LYS A 30 10.87 -8.84 8.76
CA LYS A 30 11.58 -7.62 8.46
C LYS A 30 10.68 -6.44 8.87
N PRO A 31 11.17 -5.52 9.72
CA PRO A 31 10.38 -4.37 10.12
C PRO A 31 10.08 -3.51 8.89
N LEU A 32 8.92 -2.85 8.90
CA LEU A 32 8.60 -1.85 7.88
C LEU A 32 9.56 -0.67 8.01
N LEU A 33 10.05 -0.17 6.88
CA LEU A 33 10.86 1.04 6.84
C LEU A 33 9.98 2.24 7.20
N HIS A 34 10.53 3.19 7.97
CA HIS A 34 9.85 4.45 8.26
C HIS A 34 9.95 5.39 7.04
N PHE A 35 9.06 6.39 7.00
CA PHE A 35 9.11 7.44 5.98
C PHE A 35 10.05 8.56 6.45
N GLU A 36 10.98 8.95 5.58
CA GLU A 36 11.78 10.16 5.70
C GLU A 36 11.07 11.31 4.95
N SER A 37 11.62 12.53 4.94
CA SER A 37 10.95 13.67 4.29
C SER A 37 11.36 13.88 2.82
N ALA A 38 12.62 13.57 2.49
CA ALA A 38 13.19 13.83 1.18
C ALA A 38 14.34 12.88 0.85
N TRP A 39 14.82 12.96 -0.38
CA TRP A 39 16.07 12.35 -0.79
C TRP A 39 17.25 13.14 -0.22
N VAL A 40 18.15 12.48 0.49
CA VAL A 40 19.43 13.05 0.92
C VAL A 40 20.59 12.28 0.27
N GLN A 41 21.75 12.94 0.14
CA GLN A 41 22.97 12.31 -0.41
C GLN A 41 23.71 11.43 0.62
N GLU A 42 23.24 11.43 1.87
CA GLU A 42 23.76 10.60 2.96
C GLU A 42 23.06 9.23 2.98
N GLU A 43 23.54 8.34 3.84
CA GLU A 43 22.92 7.02 4.03
C GLU A 43 21.50 7.17 4.60
N GLN A 44 20.51 6.75 3.82
CA GLN A 44 19.10 6.74 4.21
C GLN A 44 18.73 5.38 4.79
N THR A 45 18.05 5.40 5.92
CA THR A 45 17.61 4.18 6.63
C THR A 45 16.12 3.91 6.45
N GLY A 46 15.39 4.89 5.91
CA GLY A 46 13.97 4.82 5.61
C GLY A 46 13.66 5.07 4.14
N ILE A 47 12.38 5.27 3.87
CA ILE A 47 11.85 5.55 2.55
C ILE A 47 11.96 7.06 2.30
N PRO A 48 12.60 7.53 1.22
CA PRO A 48 12.87 8.96 0.97
C PRO A 48 11.67 9.75 0.45
N PHE A 49 10.50 9.58 1.08
CA PHE A 49 9.26 10.28 0.75
C PHE A 49 8.49 10.59 2.02
N ALA A 50 7.96 11.81 2.09
CA ALA A 50 7.06 12.19 3.16
C ALA A 50 5.86 11.23 3.21
N PHE A 51 5.42 10.89 4.42
CA PHE A 51 4.30 9.99 4.62
C PHE A 51 3.01 10.56 4.00
N GLU A 52 2.83 11.87 4.05
CA GLU A 52 1.72 12.60 3.46
C GLU A 52 1.68 12.43 1.93
N ASP A 53 2.84 12.46 1.28
CA ASP A 53 2.96 12.24 -0.16
C ASP A 53 2.55 10.81 -0.54
N TYR A 54 2.90 9.83 0.29
CA TYR A 54 2.48 8.45 0.11
C TYR A 54 0.96 8.28 0.28
N LEU A 55 0.37 8.88 1.31
CA LEU A 55 -1.08 8.85 1.49
C LEU A 55 -1.83 9.50 0.33
N ALA A 56 -1.33 10.62 -0.18
CA ALA A 56 -1.89 11.28 -1.36
C ALA A 56 -1.83 10.39 -2.61
N LEU A 57 -0.75 9.62 -2.79
CA LEU A 57 -0.63 8.64 -3.87
C LEU A 57 -1.65 7.50 -3.76
N VAL A 58 -1.79 6.93 -2.55
CA VAL A 58 -2.74 5.85 -2.29
C VAL A 58 -4.17 6.32 -2.55
N ASP A 59 -4.50 7.51 -2.09
CA ASP A 59 -5.80 8.15 -2.32
C ASP A 59 -6.06 8.39 -3.81
N TYR A 60 -5.11 8.98 -4.52
CA TYR A 60 -5.20 9.19 -5.97
C TYR A 60 -5.44 7.87 -6.70
N THR A 61 -4.66 6.84 -6.38
CA THR A 61 -4.75 5.52 -7.02
C THR A 61 -6.13 4.90 -6.78
N GLY A 62 -6.64 4.94 -5.54
CA GLY A 62 -7.97 4.43 -5.22
C GLY A 62 -9.10 5.18 -5.95
N ARG A 63 -8.99 6.49 -6.11
CA ARG A 63 -9.98 7.32 -6.84
C ARG A 63 -9.92 7.09 -8.35
N ALA A 64 -8.73 6.92 -8.91
CA ALA A 64 -8.56 6.70 -10.34
C ALA A 64 -9.06 5.32 -10.78
N ILE A 65 -9.10 4.34 -9.86
CA ILE A 65 -9.72 3.03 -10.08
C ILE A 65 -11.25 3.12 -10.03
N ASP A 66 -11.81 3.84 -9.05
CA ASP A 66 -13.25 4.08 -8.94
C ASP A 66 -13.55 5.55 -8.62
N PRO A 67 -13.87 6.37 -9.66
CA PRO A 67 -14.15 7.79 -9.50
C PRO A 67 -15.38 8.09 -8.63
N LYS A 68 -16.25 7.10 -8.39
CA LYS A 68 -17.49 7.25 -7.61
C LYS A 68 -17.28 7.03 -6.11
N LYS A 69 -16.05 6.77 -5.67
CA LYS A 69 -15.73 6.54 -4.25
C LYS A 69 -15.98 7.80 -3.41
N LYS A 70 -16.78 7.67 -2.34
CA LYS A 70 -17.13 8.78 -1.43
C LYS A 70 -15.88 9.35 -0.72
N GLY A 71 -15.83 10.68 -0.54
CA GLY A 71 -14.69 11.39 0.08
C GLY A 71 -13.75 12.11 -0.91
N ALA A 72 -14.26 12.46 -2.10
CA ALA A 72 -13.49 13.06 -3.20
C ALA A 72 -12.83 14.41 -2.84
N ILE A 73 -11.50 14.48 -2.99
CA ILE A 73 -10.71 15.72 -3.02
C ILE A 73 -10.31 15.99 -4.49
N ALA A 74 -10.14 17.27 -4.85
CA ALA A 74 -9.96 17.77 -6.21
C ALA A 74 -8.95 16.98 -7.09
N ASN A 75 -9.21 16.95 -8.40
CA ASN A 75 -8.50 16.20 -9.46
C ASN A 75 -7.03 16.60 -9.72
N ALA A 76 -6.31 17.13 -8.74
CA ALA A 76 -4.90 17.42 -8.90
C ALA A 76 -4.09 16.12 -8.93
N LEU A 77 -3.22 15.98 -9.93
CA LEU A 77 -2.22 14.93 -9.94
C LEU A 77 -1.35 15.06 -8.68
N PRO A 78 -1.17 14.01 -7.86
CA PRO A 78 -0.37 14.14 -6.66
C PRO A 78 1.07 14.48 -7.05
N PRO A 79 1.71 15.47 -6.39
CA PRO A 79 3.07 15.91 -6.72
C PRO A 79 4.12 14.78 -6.76
N ILE A 80 3.88 13.70 -6.02
CA ILE A 80 4.75 12.52 -5.98
C ILE A 80 4.89 11.81 -7.33
N LEU A 81 3.83 11.70 -8.15
CA LEU A 81 3.94 11.07 -9.48
C LEU A 81 4.81 11.90 -10.41
N GLN A 82 4.68 13.23 -10.34
CA GLN A 82 5.53 14.15 -11.10
C GLN A 82 6.99 14.07 -10.63
N ARG A 83 7.23 14.07 -9.32
CA ARG A 83 8.58 13.95 -8.73
C ARG A 83 9.27 12.64 -9.14
N LEU A 84 8.52 11.55 -9.26
CA LEU A 84 9.03 10.24 -9.68
C LEU A 84 9.18 10.10 -11.20
N GLY A 85 8.72 11.09 -11.98
CA GLY A 85 8.69 10.98 -13.45
C GLY A 85 7.77 9.87 -13.94
N LEU A 86 6.76 9.49 -13.16
CA LEU A 86 5.84 8.41 -13.49
C LEU A 86 4.63 8.94 -14.24
N ASN A 87 4.35 8.32 -15.38
CA ASN A 87 3.12 8.60 -16.11
C ASN A 87 1.93 8.07 -15.30
N PRO A 88 0.89 8.90 -15.04
CA PRO A 88 -0.25 8.50 -14.21
C PRO A 88 -1.05 7.34 -14.79
N GLU A 89 -1.22 7.26 -16.12
CA GLU A 89 -1.92 6.16 -16.77
C GLU A 89 -1.14 4.85 -16.64
N GLN A 90 0.18 4.91 -16.84
CA GLN A 90 1.07 3.76 -16.67
C GLN A 90 1.09 3.29 -15.21
N TRP A 91 1.13 4.23 -14.26
CA TRP A 91 1.04 3.93 -12.84
C TRP A 91 -0.25 3.17 -12.50
N LEU A 92 -1.39 3.58 -13.05
CA LEU A 92 -2.67 2.91 -12.80
C LEU A 92 -2.73 1.51 -13.39
N ASP A 93 -2.24 1.29 -14.61
CA ASP A 93 -2.18 -0.06 -15.20
C ASP A 93 -1.31 -0.98 -14.33
N GLN A 94 -0.14 -0.51 -13.90
CA GLN A 94 0.78 -1.27 -13.05
C GLN A 94 0.21 -1.54 -11.65
N SER A 95 -0.46 -0.55 -11.05
CA SER A 95 -1.00 -0.66 -9.68
C SER A 95 -2.25 -1.55 -9.61
N THR A 96 -3.04 -1.61 -10.68
CA THR A 96 -4.25 -2.45 -10.75
C THR A 96 -3.98 -3.87 -11.22
N ARG A 97 -2.93 -4.07 -12.02
CA ARG A 97 -2.57 -5.38 -12.60
C ARG A 97 -1.31 -5.96 -11.98
N PHE A 98 -0.97 -5.54 -10.77
CA PHE A 98 0.25 -5.91 -10.06
C PHE A 98 0.56 -7.42 -10.12
N GLU A 99 -0.42 -8.27 -9.82
CA GLU A 99 -0.23 -9.72 -9.86
C GLU A 99 0.06 -10.26 -11.26
N ALA A 100 -0.59 -9.74 -12.30
CA ALA A 100 -0.35 -10.18 -13.68
C ALA A 100 1.04 -9.76 -14.15
N VAL A 101 1.47 -8.54 -13.80
CA VAL A 101 2.74 -7.95 -14.22
C VAL A 101 3.93 -8.58 -13.50
N TYR A 102 3.86 -8.74 -12.16
CA TYR A 102 5.01 -9.16 -11.36
C TYR A 102 5.14 -10.68 -11.15
N ARG A 103 4.06 -11.46 -11.32
CA ARG A 103 4.15 -12.93 -11.32
C ARG A 103 4.99 -13.45 -12.51
N GLN A 104 5.06 -12.68 -13.60
CA GLN A 104 5.83 -13.01 -14.80
C GLN A 104 7.34 -12.72 -14.64
N GLN A 105 7.70 -11.70 -13.85
CA GLN A 105 9.09 -11.35 -13.58
C GLN A 105 9.78 -12.33 -12.62
N ARG A 106 9.08 -12.78 -11.56
CA ARG A 106 9.62 -13.79 -10.64
C ARG A 106 9.90 -15.17 -11.27
N ARG A 107 9.29 -15.48 -12.42
CA ARG A 107 9.59 -16.71 -13.18
C ARG A 107 10.84 -16.59 -14.07
N ARG A 108 11.20 -15.38 -14.49
CA ARG A 108 12.37 -15.16 -15.38
C ARG A 108 13.69 -15.07 -14.63
N SER A 109 13.69 -14.66 -13.37
CA SER A 109 14.90 -14.58 -12.54
C SER A 109 15.28 -15.90 -11.86
N ALA A 110 14.52 -16.97 -12.11
CA ALA A 110 14.72 -18.31 -11.55
C ALA A 110 15.04 -19.36 -12.65
N ALA A 111 15.31 -18.92 -13.87
CA ALA A 111 15.78 -19.72 -15.01
C ALA A 111 17.14 -19.18 -15.48
#